data_AF-A0A2V9H6M9-F1
#
_entry.id   AF-A0A2V9H6M9-F1
#
_cell.length_a   1.000
_cell.length_b   1.000
_cell.length_c   1.000
_cell.angle_alpha   90.00
_cell.angle_beta   90.00
_cell.angle_gamma   90.00
#
_symmetry.space_group_name_H-M   'P 1'
#
loop_
_entity.id
_entity.type
_entity.pdbx_description
1 polymer ?
#
loop_
_entity_poly.entity_id
_entity_poly.type
_entity_poly.pdbx_seq_one_letter_code
_entity_poly.pdbx_strand_id
1 'polypeptide(L)'
;MKHPRQHKRAPQTQPSALAVPSYHRILVKHGLIEKTLPIPEAYEVFLRVGADPEVEKLRRNLERGNKMKHVPALYLATAMALQGMTKQELEALKLRIEEKRV
;
A
#
# COMPACT_ATOMS: atom_id res chain seq x y z
N MET A 1 -0.69 29.44 39.50
CA MET A 1 0.75 29.64 39.19
C MET A 1 1.11 28.81 37.96
N LYS A 2 1.96 29.38 37.09
CA LYS A 2 2.43 28.81 35.82
C LYS A 2 3.49 27.74 36.08
N HIS A 3 3.46 26.64 35.33
CA HIS A 3 4.66 25.88 35.02
C HIS A 3 4.76 25.66 33.50
N PRO A 4 5.68 26.37 32.82
CA PRO A 4 5.98 26.19 31.41
C PRO A 4 7.00 25.06 31.24
N ARG A 5 6.75 24.13 30.31
CA ARG A 5 7.81 23.29 29.74
C ARG A 5 7.72 23.33 28.23
N GLN A 6 8.31 24.39 27.67
CA GLN A 6 8.97 24.29 26.38
C GLN A 6 10.21 23.40 26.52
N HIS A 7 10.78 22.99 25.39
CA HIS A 7 11.81 21.94 25.16
C HIS A 7 11.16 20.57 24.88
N LYS A 8 11.17 20.04 23.66
CA LYS A 8 12.25 20.03 22.67
C LYS A 8 11.67 20.07 21.26
N ARG A 9 12.22 20.92 20.38
CA ARG A 9 12.08 20.77 18.92
C ARG A 9 12.67 19.41 18.55
N ALA A 10 11.83 18.49 18.08
CA ALA A 10 12.28 17.35 17.28
C ALA A 10 12.31 17.77 15.80
N PRO A 11 13.29 17.31 15.02
CA PRO A 11 13.63 17.90 13.73
C PRO A 11 12.69 17.42 12.62
N GLN A 12 12.38 18.35 11.71
CA GLN A 12 11.76 18.14 10.41
C GLN A 12 10.36 17.51 10.43
N THR A 13 9.38 18.37 10.24
CA THR A 13 8.05 18.08 9.70
C THR A 13 8.18 17.16 8.48
N GLN A 14 8.16 15.85 8.71
CA GLN A 14 7.78 14.92 7.66
C GLN A 14 6.42 15.38 7.15
N PRO A 15 6.20 15.45 5.83
CA PRO A 15 5.03 16.08 5.25
C PRO A 15 3.79 15.48 5.89
N SER A 16 2.89 16.33 6.41
CA SER A 16 1.69 15.96 7.15
C SER A 16 1.06 14.72 6.56
N ALA A 17 1.24 13.60 7.26
CA ALA A 17 0.89 12.25 6.86
C ALA A 17 -0.63 12.00 6.83
N LEU A 18 -1.44 13.05 6.71
CA LEU A 18 -2.88 13.04 6.98
C LEU A 18 -3.79 12.78 5.78
N ALA A 19 -3.30 12.61 4.54
CA ALA A 19 -4.21 12.22 3.47
C ALA A 19 -3.59 11.44 2.31
N VAL A 20 -2.38 10.87 2.45
CA VAL A 20 -1.94 9.88 1.44
C VAL A 20 -2.74 8.60 1.70
N PRO A 21 -3.57 8.14 0.75
CA PRO A 21 -4.37 6.95 0.96
C PRO A 21 -3.49 5.75 1.28
N SER A 22 -4.00 4.86 2.12
CA SER A 22 -3.27 3.66 2.56
C SER A 22 -2.71 2.86 1.38
N TYR A 23 -3.43 2.77 0.26
CA TYR A 23 -2.97 2.10 -0.95
C TYR A 23 -1.68 2.68 -1.54
N HIS A 24 -1.55 4.00 -1.62
CA HIS A 24 -0.37 4.64 -2.23
C HIS A 24 0.89 4.30 -1.44
N ARG A 25 0.80 4.34 -0.10
CA ARG A 25 1.90 3.93 0.77
C ARG A 25 2.28 2.46 0.62
N ILE A 26 1.29 1.58 0.48
CA ILE A 26 1.52 0.14 0.26
C ILE A 26 2.29 -0.06 -1.04
N LEU A 27 1.83 0.53 -2.14
CA LEU A 27 2.47 0.37 -3.44
C LEU A 27 3.90 0.93 -3.47
N VAL A 28 4.13 2.11 -2.89
CA VAL A 28 5.48 2.71 -2.77
C VAL A 28 6.41 1.85 -1.93
N LYS A 29 5.92 1.31 -0.79
CA LYS A 29 6.71 0.44 0.10
C LYS A 29 7.20 -0.81 -0.63
N HIS A 30 6.38 -1.36 -1.52
CA HIS A 30 6.70 -2.57 -2.28
C HIS A 30 7.34 -2.29 -3.65
N GLY A 31 7.69 -1.04 -3.96
CA GLY A 31 8.37 -0.67 -5.20
C GLY A 31 7.52 -0.78 -6.47
N LEU A 32 6.20 -0.91 -6.30
CA LEU A 32 5.24 -1.06 -7.41
C LEU A 32 4.93 0.26 -8.10
N ILE A 33 5.07 1.38 -7.39
CA ILE A 33 4.96 2.74 -7.94
C ILE A 33 6.03 3.64 -7.34
N GLU A 34 6.36 4.71 -8.06
CA GLU A 34 7.15 5.80 -7.51
C GLU A 34 6.33 6.68 -6.55
N LYS A 35 6.99 7.27 -5.55
CA LYS A 35 6.35 8.17 -4.59
C LYS A 35 5.75 9.42 -5.25
N THR A 36 6.27 9.80 -6.41
CA THR A 36 5.88 10.95 -7.24
C THR A 36 4.64 10.67 -8.08
N LEU A 37 4.21 9.41 -8.22
CA LEU A 37 3.05 9.06 -9.02
C LEU A 37 1.80 9.73 -8.44
N PRO A 38 0.97 10.40 -9.27
CA PRO A 38 -0.20 11.08 -8.75
C PRO A 38 -1.25 10.09 -8.23
N ILE A 39 -2.10 10.57 -7.32
CA ILE A 39 -2.99 9.73 -6.51
C ILE A 39 -4.02 8.96 -7.37
N PRO A 40 -4.68 9.55 -8.39
CA PRO A 40 -5.60 8.83 -9.26
C PRO A 40 -4.95 7.65 -9.99
N GLU A 41 -3.75 7.86 -10.53
CA GLU A 41 -2.98 6.85 -11.26
C GLU A 41 -2.50 5.75 -10.31
N ALA A 42 -2.09 6.12 -9.09
CA ALA A 42 -1.77 5.15 -8.05
C ALA A 42 -2.98 4.31 -7.61
N TYR A 43 -4.18 4.89 -7.65
CA TYR A 43 -5.41 4.17 -7.34
C TYR A 43 -5.74 3.14 -8.43
N GLU A 44 -5.57 3.49 -9.71
CA GLU A 44 -5.72 2.53 -10.80
C GLU A 44 -4.73 1.38 -10.70
N VAL A 45 -3.46 1.68 -10.40
CA VAL A 45 -2.45 0.64 -10.16
C VAL A 45 -2.85 -0.24 -8.98
N PHE A 46 -3.38 0.35 -7.90
CA PHE A 46 -3.85 -0.41 -6.76
C PHE A 46 -4.98 -1.37 -7.12
N LEU A 47 -5.95 -0.94 -7.93
CA LEU A 47 -7.03 -1.81 -8.42
C LEU A 47 -6.49 -2.95 -9.28
N ARG A 48 -5.52 -2.68 -10.16
CA ARG A 48 -4.87 -3.69 -11.00
C ARG A 48 -4.08 -4.71 -10.17
N VAL A 49 -3.31 -4.24 -9.17
CA VAL A 49 -2.61 -5.10 -8.21
C VAL A 49 -3.59 -5.98 -7.46
N GLY A 50 -4.70 -5.42 -6.98
CA GLY A 50 -5.73 -6.17 -6.27
C GLY A 50 -6.50 -7.18 -7.14
N ALA A 51 -6.50 -6.98 -8.46
CA ALA A 51 -7.09 -7.87 -9.47
C ALA A 51 -6.08 -8.81 -10.11
N ASP A 52 -4.79 -8.73 -9.75
CA ASP A 52 -3.79 -9.69 -10.21
C ASP A 52 -4.08 -11.06 -9.57
N PRO A 53 -4.09 -12.16 -10.36
CA PRO A 53 -4.52 -13.47 -9.87
C PRO A 53 -3.68 -14.02 -8.72
N GLU A 54 -2.39 -13.67 -8.62
CA GLU A 54 -1.56 -14.09 -7.48
C GLU A 54 -1.93 -13.34 -6.21
N VAL A 55 -2.13 -12.02 -6.32
CA VAL A 55 -2.57 -11.18 -5.21
C VAL A 55 -3.99 -11.54 -4.78
N GLU A 56 -4.89 -11.81 -5.73
CA GLU A 56 -6.27 -12.23 -5.47
C GLU A 56 -6.31 -13.60 -4.77
N LYS A 57 -5.49 -14.56 -5.20
CA LYS A 57 -5.38 -15.88 -4.55
C LYS A 57 -4.91 -15.77 -3.11
N LEU A 58 -3.87 -14.96 -2.87
CA LEU A 58 -3.37 -14.67 -1.53
C LEU A 58 -4.44 -13.97 -0.67
N ARG A 59 -5.18 -13.02 -1.26
CA ARG A 59 -6.33 -12.38 -0.62
C ARG A 59 -7.41 -13.36 -0.22
N ARG A 60 -7.85 -14.24 -1.13
CA ARG A 60 -8.89 -15.24 -0.86
C ARG A 60 -8.49 -16.20 0.26
N ASN A 61 -7.20 -16.55 0.36
CA ASN A 61 -6.69 -17.35 1.47
C ASN A 61 -6.75 -16.58 2.81
N LEU A 62 -6.42 -15.29 2.80
CA LEU A 62 -6.52 -14.43 3.98
C LEU A 62 -7.99 -14.19 4.40
N GLU A 63 -8.90 -13.96 3.45
CA GLU A 63 -10.35 -13.78 3.68
C GLU A 63 -11.02 -15.07 4.17
N ARG A 64 -10.58 -16.26 3.71
CA ARG A 64 -11.10 -17.54 4.21
C ARG A 64 -10.77 -17.79 5.69
N GLY A 65 -9.59 -17.35 6.15
CA GLY A 65 -9.19 -17.47 7.55
C GLY A 65 -9.77 -16.37 8.46
N ASN A 66 -10.15 -15.23 7.88
CA ASN A 66 -10.54 -14.05 8.63
C ASN A 66 -11.85 -13.48 8.06
N LYS A 67 -12.95 -13.57 8.81
CA LYS A 67 -14.31 -13.10 8.42
C LYS A 67 -14.39 -11.56 8.26
N MET A 68 -13.56 -10.97 7.41
CA MET A 68 -13.47 -9.53 7.20
C MET A 68 -14.49 -9.09 6.14
N LYS A 69 -15.50 -8.30 6.54
CA LYS A 69 -16.62 -7.85 5.71
C LYS A 69 -16.52 -6.41 5.19
N HIS A 70 -15.39 -5.72 5.34
CA HIS A 70 -15.29 -4.26 5.17
C HIS A 70 -14.12 -3.79 4.29
N VAL A 71 -14.29 -2.70 3.53
CA VAL A 71 -13.30 -2.09 2.60
C VAL A 71 -11.88 -1.86 3.17
N PRO A 72 -11.68 -1.50 4.46
CA PRO A 72 -10.35 -1.56 5.12
C PRO A 72 -9.61 -2.89 4.97
N ALA A 73 -10.34 -4.00 4.78
CA ALA A 73 -9.80 -5.32 4.51
C ALA A 73 -9.11 -5.42 3.15
N LEU A 74 -9.52 -4.65 2.14
CA LEU A 74 -8.88 -4.67 0.83
C LEU A 74 -7.44 -4.13 0.93
N TYR A 75 -7.25 -2.98 1.57
CA TYR A 75 -5.92 -2.39 1.75
C TYR A 75 -5.02 -3.28 2.61
N LEU A 76 -5.54 -3.78 3.72
CA LEU A 76 -4.79 -4.64 4.62
C LEU A 76 -4.44 -5.97 3.96
N ALA A 77 -5.37 -6.62 3.28
CA ALA A 77 -5.14 -7.90 2.64
C ALA A 77 -4.18 -7.79 1.45
N THR A 78 -4.26 -6.72 0.65
CA THR A 78 -3.27 -6.45 -0.40
C THR A 78 -1.88 -6.20 0.21
N ALA A 79 -1.78 -5.41 1.29
CA ALA A 79 -0.50 -5.20 1.98
C ALA A 79 0.10 -6.52 2.51
N MET A 80 -0.72 -7.37 3.11
CA MET A 80 -0.29 -8.67 3.63
C MET A 80 0.11 -9.63 2.51
N ALA A 81 -0.62 -9.65 1.40
CA ALA A 81 -0.26 -10.43 0.21
C ALA A 81 1.11 -10.01 -0.34
N LEU A 82 1.32 -8.70 -0.52
CA LEU A 82 2.60 -8.15 -1.01
C LEU A 82 3.75 -8.35 -0.02
N GLN A 83 3.48 -8.40 1.30
CA GLN A 83 4.48 -8.71 2.31
C GLN A 83 4.90 -10.18 2.29
N GLY A 84 4.02 -11.10 1.87
CA GLY A 84 4.33 -12.51 1.72
C GLY A 84 5.09 -12.86 0.42
N MET A 85 5.18 -11.92 -0.52
CA MET A 85 5.86 -12.12 -1.80
C MET A 85 7.37 -11.96 -1.68
N THR A 86 8.09 -12.82 -2.38
CA THR A 86 9.53 -12.72 -2.59
C THR A 86 9.85 -11.57 -3.54
N LYS A 87 11.12 -11.15 -3.56
CA LYS A 87 11.59 -10.08 -4.45
C LYS A 87 11.33 -10.41 -5.93
N GLN A 88 11.51 -11.66 -6.33
CA GLN A 88 11.27 -12.10 -7.71
C GLN A 88 9.79 -12.03 -8.08
N GLU A 89 8.89 -12.41 -7.17
CA GLU A 89 7.44 -12.32 -7.38
C GLU A 89 6.99 -10.85 -7.47
N LEU A 90 7.57 -9.95 -6.67
CA LEU A 90 7.28 -8.52 -6.76
C LEU A 90 7.75 -7.89 -8.08
N GLU A 91 8.93 -8.25 -8.58
CA GLU A 91 9.41 -7.79 -9.88
C GLU A 91 8.55 -8.35 -11.03
N ALA A 92 8.16 -9.62 -10.95
CA ALA A 92 7.25 -10.22 -11.93
C ALA A 92 5.86 -9.55 -11.90
N LEU A 93 5.34 -9.26 -10.71
CA LEU A 93 4.08 -8.53 -10.55
C LEU A 93 4.18 -7.13 -11.16
N LYS A 94 5.27 -6.42 -10.91
CA LYS A 94 5.52 -5.09 -11.49
C LYS A 94 5.52 -5.15 -13.02
N LEU A 95 6.22 -6.12 -13.61
CA LEU A 95 6.25 -6.33 -15.06
C LEU A 95 4.84 -6.60 -15.62
N ARG A 96 4.06 -7.49 -15.01
CA ARG A 96 2.69 -7.80 -15.44
C ARG A 96 1.76 -6.58 -15.41
N ILE A 97 1.95 -5.69 -14.43
CA ILE A 97 1.15 -4.46 -14.31
C ILE A 97 1.55 -3.44 -15.36
N GLU A 98 2.85 -3.33 -15.66
CA GLU A 98 3.39 -2.47 -16.72
C GLU A 98 2.98 -2.96 -18.12
N GLU A 99 2.99 -4.27 -18.38
CA GLU A 99 2.51 -4.86 -19.64
C GLU A 99 1.02 -4.59 -19.88
N LYS A 100 0.19 -4.65 -18.83
CA LYS A 100 -1.25 -4.34 -18.89
C LYS A 100 -1.55 -2.83 -18.97
N ARG A 101 -0.53 -1.98 -19.05
CA ARG A 101 -0.66 -0.52 -19.17
C ARG A 101 -0.80 -0.05 -20.62
N VAL A 102 -0.56 -0.94 -21.59
CA VAL A 102 -0.76 -0.79 -23.04
C VAL A 102 -2.15 -1.29 -23.43
#